data_AF-A0A7C1GQ56-F1
#
_entry.id   AF-A0A7C1GQ56-F1
#
_cell.length_a   1.000
_cell.length_b   1.000
_cell.length_c   1.000
_cell.angle_alpha   90.00
_cell.angle_beta   90.00
_cell.angle_gamma   90.00
#
_symmetry.space_group_name_H-M   'P 1'
#
loop_
_entity.id
_entity.type
_entity.pdbx_description
1 polymer ?
#
loop_
_entity_poly.entity_id
_entity_poly.type
_entity_poly.pdbx_seq_one_letter_code
_entity_poly.pdbx_strand_id
1 'polypeptide(L)'
;KEKRKRVFHTATITGFILLLAFAVAGREILNIFGITLESFMIAGGILLLIIAIRILVMGSWEEPYTTPESIGVVPIAVPLLVGPGAITTAILNLQEFGILITTISVIIVFTFVWLVLRYIEPIYKILGENGSVVIARVMALLIAAIAVQYIINGFKYLLQ
;
A
#
# COMPACT_ATOMS: atom_id res chain seq x y z
N LYS A 1 -4.18 -16.01 18.60
CA LYS A 1 -3.10 -15.00 18.79
C LYS A 1 -1.85 -15.31 17.96
N GLU A 2 -1.33 -16.55 17.96
CA GLU A 2 -0.16 -16.92 17.15
C GLU A 2 -0.37 -16.86 15.64
N LYS A 3 -1.51 -17.35 15.12
CA LYS A 3 -1.86 -17.23 13.69
C LYS A 3 -1.86 -15.76 13.22
N ARG A 4 -2.42 -14.84 14.01
CA ARG A 4 -2.47 -13.40 13.70
C ARG A 4 -1.10 -12.73 13.72
N LYS A 5 -0.24 -13.04 14.71
CA LYS A 5 1.15 -12.55 14.73
C LYS A 5 1.95 -13.03 13.52
N ARG A 6 1.76 -14.30 13.13
CA ARG A 6 2.39 -14.88 11.94
C ARG A 6 1.94 -14.14 10.68
N VAL A 7 0.64 -13.92 10.50
CA VAL A 7 0.08 -13.17 9.36
C VAL A 7 0.66 -11.75 9.28
N PHE A 8 0.71 -11.00 10.40
CA PHE A 8 1.29 -9.65 10.40
C PHE A 8 2.77 -9.65 10.05
N HIS A 9 3.55 -10.56 10.63
CA HIS A 9 4.97 -10.66 10.35
C HIS A 9 5.23 -11.01 8.88
N THR A 10 4.50 -11.99 8.35
CA THR A 10 4.56 -12.36 6.93
C THR A 10 4.15 -11.19 6.04
N ALA A 11 3.09 -10.44 6.37
CA ALA A 11 2.65 -9.28 5.59
C ALA A 11 3.70 -8.15 5.58
N THR A 12 4.29 -7.82 6.74
CA THR A 12 5.35 -6.81 6.84
C THR A 12 6.59 -7.21 6.05
N ILE A 13 7.08 -8.44 6.20
CA ILE A 13 8.28 -8.90 5.47
C ILE A 13 8.01 -8.96 3.97
N THR A 14 6.88 -9.53 3.57
CA THR A 14 6.50 -9.63 2.15
C THR A 14 6.38 -8.23 1.56
N GLY A 15 5.73 -7.30 2.25
CA GLY A 15 5.63 -5.92 1.79
C GLY A 15 6.99 -5.22 1.69
N PHE A 16 7.86 -5.41 2.68
CA PHE A 16 9.19 -4.81 2.68
C PHE A 16 10.03 -5.26 1.48
N ILE A 17 10.06 -6.58 1.26
CA ILE A 17 10.77 -7.19 0.13
C ILE A 17 10.16 -6.73 -1.18
N LEU A 18 8.84 -6.72 -1.30
CA LEU A 18 8.16 -6.32 -2.52
C LEU A 18 8.41 -4.85 -2.85
N LEU A 19 8.33 -3.95 -1.87
CA LEU A 19 8.58 -2.53 -2.10
C LEU A 19 10.05 -2.27 -2.47
N LEU A 20 11.02 -2.93 -1.83
CA LEU A 20 12.43 -2.83 -2.24
C LEU A 20 12.67 -3.38 -3.64
N ALA A 21 12.07 -4.52 -3.98
CA ALA A 21 12.17 -5.10 -5.31
C ALA A 21 11.61 -4.16 -6.37
N PHE A 22 10.43 -3.57 -6.14
CA PHE A 22 9.85 -2.58 -7.04
C PHE A 22 10.60 -1.25 -7.05
N ALA A 23 11.22 -0.82 -5.95
CA ALA A 23 12.06 0.36 -5.95
C ALA A 23 13.22 0.19 -6.95
N VAL A 24 13.95 -0.93 -6.84
CA VAL A 24 15.15 -1.22 -7.65
C VAL A 24 14.81 -1.63 -9.08
N ALA A 25 13.89 -2.57 -9.25
CA ALA A 25 13.57 -3.17 -10.55
C ALA A 25 12.33 -2.58 -11.22
N GLY A 26 11.52 -1.78 -10.51
CA GLY A 26 10.21 -1.35 -10.99
C GLY A 26 10.27 -0.59 -12.31
N ARG A 27 11.26 0.27 -12.51
CA ARG A 27 11.39 0.99 -13.79
C ARG A 27 11.66 0.03 -14.96
N GLU A 28 12.57 -0.92 -14.79
CA GLU A 28 12.88 -1.92 -15.81
C GLU A 28 11.69 -2.84 -16.08
N ILE A 29 10.99 -3.27 -15.02
CA ILE A 29 9.77 -4.07 -15.15
C ILE A 29 8.74 -3.29 -15.99
N LEU A 30 8.46 -2.04 -15.65
CA LEU A 30 7.51 -1.20 -16.40
C LEU A 30 7.93 -1.03 -17.87
N ASN A 31 9.22 -0.79 -18.13
CA ASN A 31 9.75 -0.66 -19.49
C ASN A 31 9.56 -1.95 -20.31
N ILE A 32 9.76 -3.14 -19.73
CA ILE A 32 9.55 -4.43 -20.40
C ILE A 32 8.10 -4.59 -20.88
N PHE A 33 7.14 -4.12 -20.08
CA PHE A 33 5.73 -4.13 -20.44
C PHE A 33 5.30 -2.94 -21.31
N GLY A 34 6.21 -2.03 -21.64
CA GLY A 34 5.91 -0.80 -22.36
C GLY A 34 5.00 0.18 -21.58
N ILE A 35 5.01 0.08 -20.26
CA ILE A 35 4.19 0.91 -19.36
C ILE A 35 5.02 2.10 -18.89
N THR A 36 4.49 3.31 -19.01
CA THR A 36 5.14 4.50 -18.47
C THR A 36 4.84 4.67 -16.97
N LEU A 37 5.71 5.38 -16.25
CA LEU A 37 5.51 5.61 -14.81
C LEU A 37 4.20 6.38 -14.55
N GLU A 38 3.87 7.32 -15.43
CA GLU A 38 2.65 8.14 -15.41
C GLU A 38 1.40 7.27 -15.61
N SER A 39 1.46 6.31 -16.54
CA SER A 39 0.39 5.35 -16.77
C SER A 39 0.16 4.47 -15.53
N PHE A 40 1.25 4.05 -14.87
CA PHE A 40 1.20 3.30 -13.62
C PHE A 40 0.61 4.14 -12.48
N MET A 41 0.92 5.45 -12.40
CA MET A 41 0.31 6.38 -11.44
C MET A 41 -1.20 6.49 -11.62
N ILE A 42 -1.68 6.61 -12.87
CA ILE A 42 -3.12 6.70 -13.17
C ILE A 42 -3.82 5.41 -12.77
N ALA A 43 -3.32 4.25 -13.22
CA ALA A 43 -3.87 2.94 -12.87
C ALA A 43 -3.87 2.73 -11.35
N GLY A 44 -2.80 3.16 -10.70
CA GLY A 44 -2.63 3.09 -9.26
C GLY A 44 -3.62 3.96 -8.49
N GLY A 45 -3.82 5.19 -8.94
CA GLY A 45 -4.83 6.09 -8.41
C GLY A 45 -6.23 5.51 -8.58
N ILE A 46 -6.56 4.92 -9.73
CA ILE A 46 -7.85 4.24 -9.93
C ILE A 46 -8.04 3.10 -8.94
N LEU A 47 -7.02 2.26 -8.72
CA LEU A 47 -7.08 1.18 -7.74
C LEU A 47 -7.32 1.71 -6.31
N LEU A 48 -6.58 2.74 -5.90
CA LEU A 48 -6.76 3.38 -4.59
C LEU A 48 -8.15 4.01 -4.43
N LEU A 49 -8.69 4.58 -5.51
CA LEU A 49 -10.04 5.14 -5.51
C LEU A 49 -11.09 4.04 -5.31
N ILE A 50 -10.94 2.91 -5.99
CA ILE A 50 -11.80 1.72 -5.78
C ILE A 50 -11.68 1.22 -4.34
N ILE A 51 -10.47 1.22 -3.78
CA ILE A 51 -10.24 0.82 -2.38
C ILE A 51 -10.98 1.73 -1.42
N ALA A 52 -10.83 3.04 -1.57
CA ALA A 52 -11.50 4.03 -0.75
C ALA A 52 -13.03 3.92 -0.86
N ILE A 53 -13.56 3.81 -2.08
CA ILE A 53 -15.02 3.69 -2.31
C ILE A 53 -15.57 2.44 -1.65
N ARG A 54 -14.89 1.29 -1.78
CA ARG A 54 -15.31 0.05 -1.10
C ARG A 54 -15.39 0.24 0.41
N ILE A 55 -14.38 0.84 1.04
CA ILE A 55 -14.41 1.08 2.50
C ILE A 55 -15.53 2.04 2.89
N LEU A 56 -15.76 3.10 2.10
CA LEU A 56 -16.80 4.10 2.38
C LEU A 56 -18.23 3.54 2.22
N VAL A 57 -18.45 2.70 1.21
CA VAL A 57 -19.78 2.16 0.88
C VAL A 57 -20.08 0.88 1.66
N MET A 58 -19.13 -0.06 1.71
CA MET A 58 -19.32 -1.39 2.33
C MET A 58 -18.95 -1.41 3.81
N GLY A 59 -18.27 -0.38 4.33
CA GLY A 59 -17.92 -0.26 5.75
C GLY A 59 -16.72 -1.10 6.20
N SER A 60 -16.25 -2.04 5.38
CA SER A 60 -15.03 -2.82 5.61
C SER A 60 -14.34 -3.21 4.31
N TRP A 61 -13.05 -3.51 4.40
CA TRP A 61 -12.30 -4.22 3.36
C TRP A 61 -12.25 -5.70 3.74
N GLU A 62 -13.18 -6.49 3.21
CA GLU A 62 -13.15 -7.95 3.31
C GLU A 62 -12.77 -8.55 1.95
N GLU A 63 -11.62 -9.23 1.91
CA GLU A 63 -11.22 -10.06 0.77
C GLU A 63 -12.18 -11.25 0.65
N PRO A 64 -12.86 -11.48 -0.48
CA PRO A 64 -13.87 -12.54 -0.60
C PRO A 64 -13.34 -13.98 -0.53
N TYR A 65 -12.03 -14.21 -0.41
CA TYR A 65 -11.43 -15.54 -0.55
C TYR A 65 -10.37 -15.84 0.54
N THR A 66 -10.83 -16.02 1.77
CA THR A 66 -10.01 -16.71 2.79
C THR A 66 -10.41 -18.18 2.84
N THR A 67 -9.93 -18.99 1.89
CA THR A 67 -9.81 -20.43 2.15
C THR A 67 -8.55 -20.68 2.97
N PRO A 68 -8.52 -21.67 3.90
CA PRO A 68 -7.36 -21.92 4.76
C PRO A 68 -6.06 -22.26 4.02
N GLU A 69 -6.14 -22.64 2.74
CA GLU A 69 -5.02 -23.03 1.88
C GLU A 69 -4.39 -21.85 1.11
N SER A 70 -5.04 -20.69 1.00
CA SER A 70 -4.52 -19.50 0.29
C SER A 70 -3.67 -18.56 1.16
N ILE A 71 -3.29 -18.97 2.38
CA ILE A 71 -2.40 -18.21 3.27
C ILE A 71 -0.97 -18.11 2.69
N GLY A 72 -0.66 -18.87 1.65
CA GLY A 72 0.54 -18.72 0.83
C GLY A 72 0.27 -17.85 -0.41
N VAL A 73 1.04 -16.79 -0.56
CA VAL A 73 1.30 -16.09 -1.84
C VAL A 73 0.25 -15.04 -2.30
N VAL A 74 -0.04 -14.03 -1.46
CA VAL A 74 -0.81 -12.79 -1.82
C VAL A 74 -2.33 -13.00 -1.68
N PRO A 75 -3.03 -12.33 -0.72
CA PRO A 75 -3.55 -10.97 -0.94
C PRO A 75 -3.95 -10.19 0.36
N ILE A 76 -2.98 -9.79 1.19
CA ILE A 76 -3.21 -8.72 2.21
C ILE A 76 -2.13 -7.63 2.10
N ALA A 77 -0.92 -8.02 1.66
CA ALA A 77 0.21 -7.10 1.54
C ALA A 77 0.13 -6.17 0.32
N VAL A 78 -0.50 -6.61 -0.78
CA VAL A 78 -0.16 -6.09 -2.12
C VAL A 78 -0.97 -4.86 -2.57
N PRO A 79 -2.20 -4.59 -2.09
CA PRO A 79 -2.81 -3.28 -2.37
C PRO A 79 -2.61 -2.25 -1.25
N LEU A 80 -2.67 -2.67 0.02
CA LEU A 80 -2.77 -1.75 1.17
C LEU A 80 -1.41 -1.34 1.75
N LEU A 81 -0.45 -2.26 1.88
CA LEU A 81 0.87 -1.95 2.44
C LEU A 81 1.86 -1.49 1.36
N VAL A 82 1.81 -2.14 0.19
CA VAL A 82 2.68 -1.83 -0.96
C VAL A 82 1.81 -1.45 -2.15
N GLY A 83 0.95 -0.48 -1.92
CA GLY A 83 0.08 0.02 -2.97
C GLY A 83 0.87 0.69 -4.11
N PRO A 84 0.19 0.96 -5.23
CA PRO A 84 0.81 1.58 -6.40
C PRO A 84 1.37 2.98 -6.09
N GLY A 85 0.81 3.70 -5.11
CA GLY A 85 1.38 4.93 -4.60
C GLY A 85 2.75 4.72 -3.95
N ALA A 86 2.86 3.75 -3.03
CA ALA A 86 4.14 3.42 -2.40
C ALA A 86 5.19 2.97 -3.43
N ILE A 87 4.78 2.15 -4.40
CA ILE A 87 5.66 1.68 -5.50
C ILE A 87 6.16 2.87 -6.32
N THR A 88 5.26 3.75 -6.78
CA THR A 88 5.64 4.92 -7.59
C THR A 88 6.59 5.81 -6.82
N THR A 89 6.27 6.15 -5.57
CA THR A 89 7.14 6.98 -4.72
C THR A 89 8.49 6.32 -4.48
N ALA A 90 8.55 5.00 -4.31
CA ALA A 90 9.83 4.31 -4.12
C ALA A 90 10.69 4.31 -5.39
N ILE A 91 10.09 4.16 -6.58
CA ILE A 91 10.80 4.28 -7.86
C ILE A 91 11.34 5.71 -8.03
N LEU A 92 10.50 6.73 -7.78
CA LEU A 92 10.90 8.13 -7.89
C LEU A 92 12.01 8.50 -6.91
N ASN A 93 11.88 8.09 -5.64
CA ASN A 93 12.91 8.34 -4.63
C ASN A 93 14.23 7.66 -4.99
N LEU A 94 14.19 6.48 -5.61
CA LEU A 94 15.41 5.82 -6.07
C LEU A 94 16.12 6.65 -7.15
N GLN A 95 15.36 7.23 -8.08
CA GLN A 95 15.89 8.05 -9.16
C GLN A 95 16.43 9.40 -8.65
N GLU A 96 15.75 10.03 -7.69
CA GLU A 96 16.09 11.36 -7.20
C GLU A 96 17.18 11.35 -6.11
N PHE A 97 17.10 10.41 -5.16
CA PHE A 97 17.94 10.38 -3.97
C PHE A 97 18.88 9.15 -3.91
N GLY A 98 18.78 8.23 -4.86
CA GLY A 98 19.62 7.04 -4.94
C GLY A 98 19.23 5.91 -3.99
N ILE A 99 19.97 4.80 -4.11
CA ILE A 99 19.66 3.53 -3.43
C ILE A 99 19.76 3.61 -1.91
N LEU A 100 20.74 4.33 -1.37
CA LEU A 100 20.99 4.39 0.07
C LEU A 100 19.81 5.08 0.79
N ILE A 101 19.43 6.27 0.33
CA ILE A 101 18.36 7.08 0.94
C ILE A 101 17.01 6.37 0.81
N THR A 102 16.75 5.78 -0.36
CA THR A 102 15.51 5.04 -0.61
C THR A 102 15.40 3.82 0.28
N THR A 103 16.47 3.04 0.41
CA THR A 103 16.48 1.84 1.28
C THR A 103 16.26 2.22 2.74
N ILE A 104 16.92 3.27 3.23
CA ILE A 104 16.73 3.78 4.60
C ILE A 104 15.27 4.21 4.82
N SER A 105 14.70 4.95 3.86
CA SER A 105 13.29 5.39 3.92
C SER A 105 12.33 4.21 4.01
N VAL A 106 12.55 3.17 3.20
CA VAL A 106 11.74 1.94 3.21
C VAL A 106 11.88 1.21 4.56
N ILE A 107 13.10 1.10 5.11
CA ILE A 107 13.32 0.50 6.45
C ILE A 107 12.56 1.28 7.52
N ILE A 108 12.61 2.60 7.51
CA ILE A 108 11.93 3.45 8.50
C ILE A 108 10.41 3.24 8.42
N VAL A 109 9.83 3.30 7.21
CA VAL A 109 8.39 3.13 7.00
C VAL A 109 7.93 1.73 7.44
N PHE A 110 8.66 0.67 7.06
CA PHE A 110 8.29 -0.68 7.45
C PHE A 110 8.51 -0.97 8.93
N THR A 111 9.47 -0.31 9.57
CA THR A 111 9.62 -0.35 11.04
C THR A 111 8.39 0.27 11.71
N PHE A 112 7.90 1.40 11.18
CA PHE A 112 6.67 2.04 11.67
C PHE A 112 5.44 1.15 11.46
N VAL A 113 5.27 0.56 10.28
CA VAL A 113 4.21 -0.41 9.99
C VAL A 113 4.25 -1.59 10.97
N TRP A 114 5.45 -2.15 11.20
CA TRP A 114 5.62 -3.26 12.13
C TRP A 114 5.23 -2.88 13.56
N LEU A 115 5.61 -1.68 14.03
CA LEU A 115 5.21 -1.16 15.34
C LEU A 115 3.69 -1.02 15.45
N VAL A 116 3.04 -0.41 14.46
CA VAL A 116 1.57 -0.25 14.44
C VAL A 116 0.87 -1.61 14.51
N LEU A 117 1.29 -2.58 13.69
CA LEU A 117 0.73 -3.93 13.70
C LEU A 117 1.01 -4.68 15.01
N ARG A 118 2.18 -4.47 15.62
CA ARG A 118 2.52 -5.06 16.93
C ARG A 118 1.62 -4.53 18.05
N TYR A 119 1.24 -3.26 17.99
CA TYR A 119 0.37 -2.60 18.97
C TYR A 119 -1.09 -2.49 18.52
N ILE A 120 -1.52 -3.27 17.53
CA ILE A 120 -2.91 -3.17 17.02
C ILE A 120 -3.97 -3.53 18.07
N GLU A 121 -3.66 -4.44 19.01
CA GLU A 121 -4.57 -4.82 20.11
C GLU A 121 -4.88 -3.66 21.07
N PRO A 122 -3.87 -2.98 21.66
CA PRO A 122 -4.14 -1.81 22.50
C PRO A 122 -4.73 -0.64 21.69
N ILE A 123 -4.30 -0.42 20.45
CA ILE A 123 -4.90 0.60 19.56
C ILE A 123 -6.40 0.34 19.41
N TYR A 124 -6.78 -0.89 19.06
CA TYR A 124 -8.18 -1.27 18.90
C TYR A 124 -8.97 -1.17 20.20
N LYS A 125 -8.37 -1.49 21.35
CA LYS A 125 -9.02 -1.32 22.67
C LYS A 125 -9.30 0.14 23.03
N ILE A 126 -8.41 1.06 22.64
CA ILE A 126 -8.60 2.50 22.88
C ILE A 126 -9.69 3.06 21.97
N LEU A 127 -9.70 2.63 20.70
CA LEU A 127 -10.65 3.08 19.70
C LEU A 127 -12.06 2.48 19.87
N GLY A 128 -12.12 1.24 20.33
CA GLY A 128 -13.36 0.46 20.31
C GLY A 128 -13.83 0.17 18.88
N GLU A 129 -14.96 -0.50 18.78
CA GLU A 129 -15.56 -0.90 17.50
C GLU A 129 -16.00 0.31 16.67
N ASN A 130 -16.79 1.21 17.28
CA ASN A 130 -17.29 2.41 16.61
C ASN A 130 -16.16 3.37 16.22
N GLY A 131 -15.18 3.60 17.09
CA GLY A 131 -14.05 4.49 16.78
C GLY A 131 -13.18 3.96 15.64
N SER A 132 -12.98 2.65 15.59
CA SER A 132 -12.23 2.01 14.50
C SER A 132 -12.93 2.20 13.14
N VAL A 133 -14.26 2.10 13.10
CA VAL A 133 -15.05 2.35 11.88
C VAL A 133 -14.95 3.81 11.45
N VAL A 134 -15.03 4.76 12.38
CA VAL A 134 -14.89 6.19 12.08
C VAL A 134 -13.50 6.49 11.51
N ILE A 135 -12.44 6.00 12.14
CA ILE A 135 -11.07 6.17 11.62
C ILE A 135 -10.92 5.54 10.24
N ALA A 136 -11.42 4.33 10.03
CA ALA A 136 -11.35 3.67 8.73
C ALA A 136 -12.01 4.51 7.63
N ARG A 137 -13.17 5.13 7.92
CA ARG A 137 -13.84 6.05 6.98
C ARG A 137 -13.03 7.32 6.72
N VAL A 138 -12.46 7.93 7.75
CA VAL A 138 -11.60 9.13 7.58
C VAL A 138 -10.38 8.79 6.71
N MET A 139 -9.71 7.67 6.99
CA MET A 139 -8.58 7.22 6.18
C MET A 139 -8.99 6.91 4.75
N ALA A 140 -10.17 6.32 4.52
CA ALA A 140 -10.68 6.09 3.17
C ALA A 140 -10.92 7.40 2.40
N LEU A 141 -11.45 8.45 3.06
CA LEU A 141 -11.57 9.78 2.43
C LEU A 141 -10.19 10.35 2.04
N LEU A 142 -9.17 10.19 2.89
CA LEU A 142 -7.81 10.62 2.57
C LEU A 142 -7.21 9.81 1.41
N ILE A 143 -7.41 8.49 1.40
CA ILE A 143 -6.95 7.62 0.30
C ILE A 143 -7.64 8.01 -1.02
N ALA A 144 -8.93 8.35 -1.01
CA ALA A 144 -9.63 8.86 -2.20
C ALA A 144 -9.02 10.18 -2.70
N ALA A 145 -8.68 11.10 -1.79
CA ALA A 145 -8.02 12.35 -2.17
C ALA A 145 -6.63 12.09 -2.78
N ILE A 146 -5.83 11.21 -2.17
CA ILE A 146 -4.52 10.79 -2.69
C ILE A 146 -4.68 10.14 -4.07
N ALA A 147 -5.69 9.28 -4.23
CA ALA A 147 -5.99 8.61 -5.50
C ALA A 147 -6.27 9.61 -6.63
N VAL A 148 -7.11 10.62 -6.37
CA VAL A 148 -7.41 11.69 -7.34
C VAL A 148 -6.14 12.48 -7.65
N GLN A 149 -5.32 12.80 -6.65
CA GLN A 149 -4.04 13.49 -6.88
C GLN A 149 -3.09 12.68 -7.78
N TYR A 150 -3.01 11.36 -7.59
CA TYR A 150 -2.22 10.47 -8.42
C TYR A 150 -2.68 10.44 -9.87
N ILE A 151 -4.00 10.40 -10.10
CA ILE A 151 -4.60 10.46 -11.43
C ILE A 151 -4.26 11.80 -12.11
N ILE A 152 -4.45 12.92 -11.40
CA ILE A 152 -4.16 14.27 -11.92
C ILE A 152 -2.67 14.40 -12.26
N ASN A 153 -1.78 13.98 -11.35
CA ASN A 153 -0.34 14.04 -11.57
C ASN A 153 0.07 13.19 -12.77
N GLY A 154 -0.45 11.96 -12.88
CA GLY A 154 -0.18 11.10 -14.02
C GLY A 154 -0.61 11.74 -15.35
N PHE A 155 -1.81 12.33 -15.42
CA PHE A 155 -2.23 13.07 -16.62
C PHE A 155 -1.35 14.28 -16.90
N LYS A 156 -0.98 15.05 -15.86
CA LYS A 156 -0.12 16.22 -16.02
C LYS A 156 1.25 15.85 -16.58
N TYR A 157 1.88 14.80 -16.06
CA TYR A 157 3.18 14.34 -16.54
C TYR A 157 3.11 13.70 -17.93
N LEU A 158 1.97 13.13 -18.31
CA LEU A 158 1.77 12.53 -19.64
C LEU A 158 1.56 13.58 -20.75
N LEU A 159 1.01 14.75 -20.39
CA LEU A 159 0.69 15.84 -21.32
C LEU A 159 1.77 16.93 -21.40
N GLN A 160 2.85 16.82 -20.62
CA GLN A 160 4.03 17.72 -20.66
C GLN A 160 5.13 17.13 -21.53
#